data_AF-A0AAN5D999-F1
#
_entry.id   AF-A0AAN5D999-F1
#
_cell.length_a   1.000
_cell.length_b   1.000
_cell.length_c   1.000
_cell.angle_alpha   90.00
_cell.angle_beta   90.00
_cell.angle_gamma   90.00
#
_symmetry.space_group_name_H-M   'P 1'
#
loop_
_entity.id
_entity.type
_entity.pdbx_description
1 polymer ?
#
loop_
_entity_poly.entity_id
_entity_poly.type
_entity_poly.pdbx_seq_one_letter_code
_entity_poly.pdbx_strand_id
1 'polypeptide(L)' 'MKLLLAFILLTAFYPSVHSIFVPAPCNNECRTEVREVGRCCQQNGHSSIGMCVVGIAYCRSD' A
#
# COMPACT_ATOMS: atom_id res chain seq x y z
N MET A 1 16.57 27.61 14.69
CA MET A 1 15.20 27.67 14.10
C MET A 1 15.04 26.88 12.80
N LYS A 2 16.05 26.77 11.93
CA LYS A 2 15.95 25.98 10.67
C LYS A 2 15.84 24.46 10.87
N LEU A 3 16.50 23.88 11.89
CA LEU A 3 16.44 22.43 12.17
C LEU A 3 15.07 21.93 12.64
N LEU A 4 14.29 22.76 13.35
CA LEU A 4 12.95 22.41 13.81
C LEU A 4 11.95 22.27 12.66
N LEU A 5 12.05 23.11 11.64
CA LEU A 5 11.22 23.04 10.43
C LEU A 5 11.47 21.75 9.63
N ALA A 6 12.72 21.31 9.54
CA ALA A 6 13.06 20.05 8.86
C ALA A 6 12.49 18.82 9.60
N PHE A 7 12.51 18.85 10.94
CA PHE A 7 11.98 17.77 11.76
C PHE A 7 10.45 17.67 11.65
N ILE A 8 9.75 18.81 11.65
CA ILE A 8 8.29 18.87 11.49
C ILE A 8 7.86 18.36 10.10
N LEU A 9 8.60 18.71 9.04
CA LEU A 9 8.34 18.20 7.69
C LEU A 9 8.55 16.68 7.58
N LEU A 10 9.62 16.14 8.17
CA LEU A 10 9.86 14.70 8.20
C LEU A 10 8.74 13.94 8.95
N THR A 11 8.27 14.48 10.08
CA THR A 11 7.17 13.86 10.84
C THR A 11 5.79 14.06 10.21
N ALA A 12 5.58 15.09 9.38
CA ALA A 12 4.33 15.32 8.67
C ALA A 12 4.18 14.43 7.42
N PHE A 13 5.29 14.02 6.79
CA PHE A 13 5.29 13.08 5.66
C PHE A 13 5.31 11.61 6.09
N TYR A 14 5.73 11.31 7.33
CA TYR A 14 5.81 9.94 7.84
C TYR A 14 4.45 9.20 7.97
N PRO A 15 3.32 9.82 8.38
CA PRO A 15 2.07 9.10 8.56
C PRO A 15 1.40 8.80 7.22
N SER A 16 1.77 9.49 6.13
CA SER A 16 1.21 9.26 4.80
C SER A 16 1.67 7.93 4.18
N VAL A 17 2.77 7.33 4.66
CA VAL A 17 3.34 6.12 4.06
C VAL A 17 2.77 4.83 4.66
N HIS A 18 2.20 4.88 5.87
CA HIS A 18 1.83 3.67 6.63
C HIS A 18 0.37 3.22 6.47
N SER A 19 -0.52 4.03 5.89
CA SER A 19 -1.95 3.71 5.75
C SER A 19 -2.43 3.65 4.29
N ILE A 20 -1.50 3.47 3.36
CA ILE A 20 -1.82 3.36 1.93
C ILE A 20 -2.37 1.97 1.60
N PHE A 21 -1.95 0.92 2.32
CA PHE A 21 -2.27 -0.46 1.95
C PHE A 21 -3.43 -1.02 2.80
N VAL A 22 -4.54 -1.30 2.14
CA VAL A 22 -5.75 -1.88 2.76
C VAL A 22 -5.90 -3.35 2.37
N PRO A 23 -6.38 -4.21 3.27
CA PRO A 23 -6.62 -5.61 2.94
C PRO A 23 -7.69 -5.73 1.86
N ALA A 24 -7.45 -6.60 0.88
CA ALA A 24 -8.34 -6.79 -0.27
C ALA A 24 -8.61 -8.29 -0.51
N PRO A 25 -9.72 -8.67 -1.16
CA PRO A 25 -10.05 -10.05 -1.46
C PRO A 25 -9.22 -10.64 -2.62
N CYS A 26 -7.93 -10.32 -2.68
CA CYS A 26 -6.98 -10.74 -3.73
C CYS A 26 -5.97 -11.81 -3.22
N ASN A 27 -6.37 -12.57 -2.19
CA ASN A 27 -5.49 -13.54 -1.52
C ASN A 27 -5.13 -14.73 -2.41
N ASN A 28 -5.96 -15.04 -3.40
CA ASN A 28 -5.70 -16.14 -4.34
C ASN A 28 -4.54 -15.79 -5.27
N GLU A 29 -4.47 -14.52 -5.66
CA GLU A 29 -3.46 -13.92 -6.53
C GLU A 29 -2.11 -13.81 -5.81
N CYS A 30 -2.10 -13.81 -4.48
CA CYS A 30 -0.87 -13.92 -3.69
C CYS A 30 -0.17 -15.27 -3.81
N ARG A 31 -0.87 -16.32 -4.25
CA ARG A 31 -0.29 -17.66 -4.44
C ARG A 31 0.28 -17.88 -5.84
N THR A 32 -0.01 -16.99 -6.77
CA THR A 32 0.44 -17.05 -8.17
C THR A 32 1.59 -16.09 -8.41
N GLU A 33 1.32 -14.83 -8.72
CA GLU A 33 2.33 -13.81 -9.04
C GLU A 33 1.94 -12.42 -8.49
N VAL A 34 2.94 -11.65 -8.03
CA VAL A 34 2.74 -10.28 -7.52
C VAL A 34 2.03 -9.37 -8.54
N ARG A 35 2.21 -9.64 -9.84
CA ARG A 35 1.58 -8.90 -10.93
C ARG A 35 0.07 -9.14 -11.02
N GLU A 36 -0.41 -10.32 -10.64
CA GLU A 36 -1.85 -10.64 -10.60
C GLU A 36 -2.55 -9.93 -9.45
N VAL A 37 -1.86 -9.79 -8.31
CA VAL A 37 -2.36 -9.06 -7.15
C VAL A 37 -2.67 -7.62 -7.53
N GLY A 38 -1.75 -6.95 -8.23
CA GLY A 38 -1.95 -5.59 -8.71
C GLY A 38 -3.15 -5.45 -9.66
N ARG A 39 -3.35 -6.43 -10.55
CA ARG A 39 -4.52 -6.47 -11.44
C ARG A 39 -5.82 -6.65 -10.66
N CYS A 40 -5.85 -7.54 -9.67
CA CYS A 40 -7.00 -7.74 -8.80
C CYS A 40 -7.31 -6.49 -7.96
N CYS A 41 -6.28 -5.81 -7.44
CA CYS A 41 -6.46 -4.52 -6.75
C CYS A 41 -7.18 -3.51 -7.64
N GLN A 42 -6.75 -3.38 -8.90
CA GLN A 42 -7.37 -2.47 -9.85
C GLN A 42 -8.84 -2.84 -10.17
N GLN A 43 -9.17 -4.13 -10.22
CA GLN A 43 -10.55 -4.60 -10.39
C GLN A 43 -11.44 -4.30 -9.17
N ASN A 44 -10.86 -4.21 -7.98
CA ASN A 44 -11.55 -3.86 -6.74
C ASN A 44 -11.58 -2.34 -6.46
N GLY A 45 -11.21 -1.51 -7.45
CA GLY A 45 -11.24 -0.05 -7.32
C GLY A 45 -10.06 0.55 -6.57
N HIS A 46 -8.98 -0.20 -6.40
CA HIS A 46 -7.73 0.27 -5.80
C HIS A 46 -6.68 0.58 -6.89
N SER A 47 -5.53 1.09 -6.46
CA SER A 47 -4.36 1.23 -7.33
C SER A 47 -3.86 -0.15 -7.79
N SER A 48 -3.16 -0.20 -8.93
CA SER A 48 -2.56 -1.44 -9.44
C SER A 48 -1.34 -1.92 -8.64
N ILE A 49 -1.04 -1.25 -7.53
CA ILE A 49 0.04 -1.56 -6.60
C ILE A 49 -0.54 -2.43 -5.48
N GLY A 50 -0.22 -3.73 -5.52
CA GLY A 50 -0.58 -4.70 -4.50
C GLY A 50 0.63 -5.34 -3.84
N MET A 51 0.49 -5.76 -2.59
CA MET A 51 1.51 -6.49 -1.83
C MET A 51 0.89 -7.72 -1.16
N CYS A 52 1.70 -8.76 -0.98
CA CYS A 52 1.29 -9.98 -0.31
C CYS A 52 2.09 -10.17 0.95
N VAL A 53 1.39 -10.30 2.08
CA VAL A 53 2.01 -10.54 3.39
C VAL A 53 1.33 -11.75 4.00
N VAL A 54 2.10 -12.84 4.17
CA VAL A 54 1.62 -14.09 4.79
C VAL A 54 0.32 -14.61 4.15
N GLY A 55 0.25 -14.58 2.81
CA GLY A 55 -0.91 -15.06 2.05
C GLY A 55 -2.14 -14.14 2.08
N ILE A 56 -2.02 -12.95 2.67
CA ILE A 56 -3.04 -11.89 2.65
C ILE A 56 -2.59 -10.81 1.66
N ALA A 57 -3.50 -10.43 0.76
CA ALA A 57 -3.29 -9.36 -0.19
C ALA A 57 -3.68 -8.01 0.41
N TYR A 58 -2.82 -7.03 0.19
CA TYR A 58 -3.09 -5.64 0.51
C TYR A 58 -2.94 -4.81 -0.76
N CYS A 59 -3.92 -3.94 -1.00
CA CYS A 59 -3.97 -3.06 -2.15
C CYS A 59 -3.75 -1.62 -1.71
N ARG A 60 -3.04 -0.86 -2.54
CA ARG A 60 -2.90 0.57 -2.31
C ARG A 60 -4.22 1.30 -2.55
N SER A 61 -4.78 1.88 -1.49
CA SER A 61 -5.83 2.89 -1.53
C SER A 61 -5.20 4.23 -1.90
N ASP A 62 -5.44 4.67 -3.13
CA ASP A 62 -5.18 6.05 -3.55
C ASP A 62 -6.36 6.96 -3.20
#